data_AF-A0A845R9M6-F1
#
_entry.id   AF-A0A845R9M6-F1
#
_cell.length_a   1.000
_cell.length_b   1.000
_cell.length_c   1.000
_cell.angle_alpha   90.00
_cell.angle_beta   90.00
_cell.angle_gamma   90.00
#
_symmetry.space_group_name_H-M   'P 1'
#
loop_
_entity.id
_entity.type
_entity.pdbx_description
1 polymer ?
#
loop_
_entity_poly.entity_id
_entity_poly.type
_entity_poly.pdbx_seq_one_letter_code
_entity_poly.pdbx_strand_id
1 'polypeptide(L)'
;MYNRYIPEDMSYTPIEEPAFPVERPQSAPAGGGVRPAPFRIPDFLSGKEGLSGLLKKARLDRLDSGDILLLLIALYLLAEGDEPELAIALGLTVLMGLGEEG
;
A
#
# COMPACT_ATOMS: atom_id res chain seq x y z
N MET A 1 13.31 20.29 -27.49
CA MET A 1 13.71 18.98 -26.95
C MET A 1 15.13 18.71 -27.42
N TYR A 2 16.12 18.70 -26.52
CA TYR A 2 17.47 18.26 -26.87
C TYR A 2 17.81 17.07 -25.98
N ASN A 3 17.97 15.90 -26.60
CA ASN A 3 18.53 14.75 -25.93
C ASN A 3 20.05 14.92 -25.90
N ARG A 4 20.63 14.91 -24.71
CA ARG A 4 22.09 14.87 -24.56
C ARG A 4 22.54 13.44 -24.86
N TYR A 5 23.17 13.25 -26.00
CA TYR A 5 23.79 11.97 -26.35
C TYR A 5 24.97 11.74 -25.41
N ILE A 6 25.03 10.54 -24.82
CA ILE A 6 26.21 10.02 -24.14
C ILE A 6 26.90 9.11 -25.16
N PRO A 7 28.03 9.53 -25.76
CA PRO A 7 28.82 8.67 -26.64
C PRO A 7 29.23 7.38 -25.91
N GLU A 8 28.96 6.23 -26.53
CA GLU A 8 29.26 4.89 -25.98
C GLU A 8 30.71 4.47 -26.29
N ASP A 9 31.38 5.22 -27.15
CA ASP A 9 32.71 5.03 -27.68
C ASP A 9 33.79 5.79 -26.89
N MET A 10 33.43 6.38 -25.75
CA MET A 10 34.37 7.00 -24.82
C MET A 10 34.32 6.37 -23.43
N SER A 11 35.47 5.91 -22.95
CA SER A 11 35.65 5.35 -21.62
C SER A 11 35.72 6.47 -20.58
N TYR A 12 34.68 6.58 -19.75
CA TYR A 12 34.67 7.50 -18.62
C TYR A 12 35.68 7.04 -17.57
N THR A 13 36.59 7.93 -17.19
CA THR A 13 37.41 7.72 -15.99
C THR A 13 36.63 8.28 -14.80
N PRO A 14 36.31 7.47 -13.78
CA PRO A 14 35.66 7.96 -12.58
C PRO A 14 36.50 9.09 -11.97
N ILE A 15 35.86 10.21 -11.65
CA ILE A 15 36.52 11.29 -10.91
C ILE A 15 36.75 10.74 -9.50
N GLU A 16 38.01 10.70 -9.05
CA GLU A 16 38.31 10.42 -7.64
C GLU A 16 37.69 11.56 -6.82
N GLU A 17 36.58 11.25 -6.15
CA GLU A 17 35.93 12.16 -5.24
C GLU A 17 36.93 12.49 -4.12
N PRO A 18 37.27 13.77 -3.88
CA PRO A 18 38.21 14.11 -2.82
C PRO A 18 37.65 13.58 -1.51
N ALA A 19 38.51 12.87 -0.76
CA ALA A 19 38.16 12.23 0.49
C ALA A 19 37.71 13.29 1.53
N PHE A 20 36.43 13.64 1.50
CA PHE A 20 35.76 14.10 2.71
C PHE A 20 35.80 12.94 3.71
N PRO A 21 36.03 13.18 5.01
CA PRO A 21 36.18 12.10 5.99
C PRO A 21 34.85 11.37 6.12
N VAL A 22 34.70 10.24 5.43
CA VAL A 22 33.58 9.32 5.58
C VAL A 22 33.89 8.43 6.79
N GLU A 23 33.22 8.66 7.91
CA GLU A 23 33.14 7.65 8.98
C GLU A 23 32.45 6.41 8.42
N ARG A 24 33.23 5.34 8.21
CA ARG A 24 32.73 4.02 7.84
C ARG A 24 32.66 3.16 9.09
N PRO A 25 31.51 2.52 9.36
CA PRO A 25 31.55 1.18 9.94
C PRO A 25 30.84 0.17 9.03
N GLN A 26 31.64 -0.82 8.66
CA GLN A 26 31.31 -2.25 8.69
C GLN A 26 30.44 -2.86 7.58
N SER A 27 31.04 -3.92 7.03
CA SER A 27 30.59 -4.86 6.02
C SER A 27 29.32 -5.63 6.43
N ALA A 28 28.29 -5.65 5.57
CA ALA A 28 27.22 -6.66 5.56
C ALA A 28 26.57 -6.73 4.14
N PRO A 29 26.02 -7.89 3.73
CA PRO A 29 25.94 -8.28 2.32
C PRO A 29 24.71 -7.74 1.57
N ALA A 30 24.84 -7.77 0.24
CA ALA A 30 23.79 -7.91 -0.77
C ALA A 30 22.59 -6.94 -0.69
N GLY A 31 22.64 -5.96 -1.60
CA GLY A 31 21.50 -5.41 -2.35
C GLY A 31 20.11 -5.73 -1.81
N GLY A 32 19.67 -4.93 -0.84
CA GLY A 32 18.28 -4.85 -0.44
C GLY A 32 17.47 -4.21 -1.55
N GLY A 33 17.08 -5.00 -2.55
CA GLY A 33 15.93 -4.66 -3.36
C GLY A 33 14.73 -4.51 -2.42
N VAL A 34 14.24 -3.29 -2.27
CA VAL A 34 12.95 -3.02 -1.62
C VAL A 34 11.90 -3.67 -2.51
N ARG A 35 11.67 -4.97 -2.28
CA ARG A 35 10.51 -5.67 -2.84
C ARG A 35 9.29 -4.91 -2.31
N PRO A 36 8.36 -4.45 -3.17
CA PRO A 36 7.10 -3.93 -2.68
C PRO A 36 6.50 -5.02 -1.79
N ALA A 37 6.26 -4.68 -0.52
CA ALA A 37 5.65 -5.63 0.39
C ALA A 37 4.32 -6.06 -0.25
N PRO A 38 4.07 -7.37 -0.47
CA PRO A 38 2.76 -7.81 -0.88
C PRO A 38 1.78 -7.34 0.20
N PHE A 39 0.67 -6.74 -0.22
CA PHE A 39 -0.42 -6.34 0.67
C PHE A 39 -0.83 -7.54 1.52
N ARG A 40 -0.30 -7.62 2.75
CA ARG A 40 -0.74 -8.59 3.74
C ARG A 40 -2.06 -8.07 4.29
N ILE A 41 -3.17 -8.55 3.74
CA ILE A 41 -3.80 -9.68 4.40
C ILE A 41 -3.73 -9.65 5.93
N PRO A 42 -4.25 -8.66 6.69
CA PRO A 42 -4.06 -8.70 8.13
C PRO A 42 -4.63 -10.01 8.68
N ASP A 43 -3.91 -10.67 9.59
CA ASP A 43 -4.26 -12.01 10.09
C ASP A 43 -5.67 -12.06 10.71
N PHE A 44 -6.21 -10.91 11.12
CA PHE A 44 -7.59 -10.76 11.60
C PHE A 44 -8.68 -10.98 10.53
N LEU A 45 -8.35 -10.99 9.23
CA LEU A 45 -9.26 -11.36 8.14
C LEU A 45 -9.07 -12.81 7.67
N SER A 46 -8.02 -13.50 8.12
CA SER A 46 -7.65 -14.84 7.64
C SER A 46 -8.54 -15.97 8.24
N GLY A 47 -9.24 -15.69 9.34
CA GLY A 47 -10.11 -16.64 10.02
C GLY A 47 -11.60 -16.31 9.90
N LYS A 48 -12.44 -17.34 9.77
CA LYS A 48 -13.91 -17.24 9.82
C LYS A 48 -14.39 -16.55 11.11
N GLU A 49 -13.65 -16.74 12.21
CA GLU A 49 -13.87 -16.08 13.49
C GLU A 49 -13.46 -14.60 13.51
N GLY A 50 -12.43 -14.22 12.74
CA GLY A 50 -11.96 -12.84 12.61
C GLY A 50 -12.94 -11.96 11.82
N LEU A 51 -13.42 -12.47 10.68
CA LEU A 51 -14.48 -11.82 9.91
C LEU A 51 -15.78 -11.76 10.69
N SER A 52 -16.19 -12.86 11.34
CA SER A 52 -17.39 -12.87 12.19
C SER A 52 -17.29 -11.88 13.36
N GLY A 53 -16.10 -11.72 13.95
CA GLY A 53 -15.84 -10.74 15.01
C GLY A 53 -15.85 -9.30 14.51
N LEU A 54 -15.35 -9.05 13.29
CA LEU A 54 -15.43 -7.75 12.63
C LEU A 54 -16.86 -7.38 12.27
N LEU A 55 -17.65 -8.31 11.72
CA LEU A 55 -19.08 -8.14 11.44
C LEU A 55 -19.87 -7.85 12.73
N LYS A 56 -19.50 -8.50 13.84
CA LYS A 56 -20.12 -8.27 15.16
C LYS A 56 -19.71 -6.94 15.78
N LYS A 57 -18.46 -6.49 15.57
CA LYS A 57 -17.97 -5.16 15.96
C LYS A 57 -18.53 -4.04 15.09
N ALA A 58 -18.73 -4.30 13.80
CA ALA A 58 -19.36 -3.40 12.85
C ALA A 58 -20.86 -3.22 13.11
N ARG A 59 -21.37 -3.71 14.27
CA ARG A 59 -22.75 -3.54 14.74
C ARG A 59 -23.73 -3.76 13.60
N LEU A 60 -23.82 -4.99 13.10
CA LEU A 60 -24.80 -5.35 12.07
C LEU A 60 -26.25 -4.93 12.41
N ASP A 61 -26.56 -4.78 13.70
CA ASP A 61 -27.84 -4.24 14.21
C ASP A 61 -28.09 -2.76 13.90
N ARG A 62 -27.06 -1.97 13.57
CA ARG A 62 -27.14 -0.53 13.29
C ARG A 62 -26.78 -0.15 11.86
N LEU A 63 -26.33 -1.10 11.04
CA LEU A 63 -25.98 -0.84 9.65
C LEU A 63 -27.25 -0.57 8.83
N ASP A 64 -27.30 0.60 8.21
CA ASP A 64 -28.38 0.92 7.28
C ASP A 64 -28.18 0.18 5.95
N SER A 65 -29.28 0.06 5.20
CA SER A 65 -29.24 -0.52 3.84
C SER A 65 -28.24 0.19 2.92
N GLY A 66 -28.03 1.50 3.13
CA GLY A 66 -27.03 2.30 2.43
C GLY A 66 -25.60 1.86 2.74
N ASP A 67 -25.29 1.64 4.01
CA ASP A 67 -23.95 1.21 4.42
C ASP A 67 -23.63 -0.19 3.91
N ILE A 68 -24.59 -1.12 3.97
CA ILE A 68 -24.45 -2.47 3.43
C ILE A 68 -24.16 -2.40 1.93
N LEU A 69 -24.91 -1.58 1.19
CA LEU A 69 -24.70 -1.39 -0.24
C LEU A 69 -23.31 -0.80 -0.52
N LEU A 70 -22.89 0.21 0.24
CA LEU A 70 -21.60 0.87 0.09
C LEU A 70 -20.44 -0.09 0.39
N LEU A 71 -20.61 -0.96 1.39
CA LEU A 71 -19.66 -2.03 1.74
C LEU A 71 -19.58 -3.10 0.63
N LEU A 72 -20.72 -3.48 0.05
CA LEU A 72 -20.78 -4.42 -1.08
C LEU A 72 -20.11 -3.85 -2.34
N ILE A 73 -20.32 -2.56 -2.64
CA ILE A 73 -19.66 -1.88 -3.76
C ILE A 73 -18.14 -1.82 -3.50
N ALA A 74 -17.70 -1.44 -2.30
CA ALA A 74 -16.28 -1.40 -1.96
C ALA A 74 -15.62 -2.79 -2.12
N LEU A 75 -16.29 -3.85 -1.66
CA LEU A 75 -15.82 -5.23 -1.83
C LEU A 75 -15.82 -5.68 -3.29
N TYR A 76 -16.83 -5.27 -4.05
CA TYR A 76 -16.92 -5.56 -5.48
C TYR A 76 -15.76 -4.93 -6.26
N LEU A 77 -15.48 -3.64 -6.00
CA LEU A 77 -14.36 -2.94 -6.64
C LEU A 77 -13.01 -3.58 -6.28
N LEU A 78 -12.84 -4.04 -5.03
CA LEU A 78 -11.62 -4.72 -4.61
C LEU A 78 -11.47 -6.11 -5.24
N ALA A 79 -12.58 -6.81 -5.51
CA ALA A 79 -12.59 -8.12 -6.15
C ALA A 79 -12.36 -8.04 -7.67
N GLU A 80 -12.97 -7.07 -8.33
CA GLU A 80 -12.80 -6.81 -9.78
C GLU A 80 -11.42 -6.18 -10.06
N GLY A 81 -10.91 -5.36 -9.14
CA GLY A 81 -9.60 -4.71 -9.24
C GLY A 81 -9.52 -3.58 -10.28
N ASP A 82 -10.67 -3.07 -10.72
CA ASP A 82 -10.77 -2.15 -11.87
C ASP A 82 -10.34 -0.71 -11.52
N GLU A 83 -10.85 -0.16 -10.40
CA GLU A 83 -10.49 1.17 -9.88
C GLU A 83 -10.09 1.09 -8.40
N PRO A 84 -8.83 0.77 -8.08
CA PRO A 84 -8.38 0.62 -6.70
C PRO A 84 -8.40 1.95 -5.93
N GLU A 85 -8.21 3.09 -6.59
CA GLU A 85 -8.32 4.41 -5.98
C GLU A 85 -9.75 4.69 -5.48
N LEU A 86 -10.75 4.32 -6.29
CA LEU A 86 -12.16 4.44 -5.92
C LEU A 86 -12.52 3.49 -4.77
N ALA A 87 -12.02 2.25 -4.82
CA ALA A 87 -12.21 1.26 -3.76
C ALA A 87 -11.65 1.77 -2.41
N ILE A 88 -10.47 2.41 -2.42
CA ILE A 88 -9.87 3.00 -1.22
C ILE A 88 -10.68 4.19 -0.73
N ALA A 89 -11.10 5.11 -1.61
CA ALA A 89 -11.92 6.26 -1.24
C ALA A 89 -13.26 5.82 -0.61
N LEU A 90 -13.93 4.84 -1.21
CA LEU A 90 -15.14 4.22 -0.67
C LEU A 90 -14.87 3.54 0.67
N GLY A 91 -13.80 2.75 0.78
CA GLY A 91 -13.43 2.08 2.03
C GLY A 91 -13.13 3.07 3.17
N LEU A 92 -12.52 4.21 2.88
CA LEU A 92 -12.32 5.30 3.85
C LEU A 92 -13.64 5.98 4.22
N THR A 93 -14.55 6.13 3.25
CA THR A 93 -15.91 6.65 3.48
C THR A 93 -16.69 5.72 4.42
N VAL A 94 -16.63 4.41 4.20
CA VAL A 94 -17.17 3.39 5.13
C VAL A 94 -16.57 3.57 6.52
N LEU A 95 -15.24 3.70 6.61
CA LEU A 95 -14.53 3.81 7.89
C LEU A 95 -14.90 5.08 8.67
N MET A 96 -15.09 6.21 7.97
CA MET A 96 -15.55 7.45 8.59
C MET A 96 -17.04 7.38 8.96
N GLY A 97 -17.89 6.91 8.05
CA GLY A 97 -19.34 6.82 8.28
C GLY A 97 -19.75 5.85 9.38
N LEU A 98 -19.08 4.70 9.51
CA LEU A 98 -19.30 3.75 10.61
C LEU A 98 -18.77 4.21 11.96
N GLY A 99 -17.95 5.27 12.00
CA GLY A 99 -17.38 5.85 13.21
C GLY A 99 -18.13 7.08 13.74
N GLU A 100 -19.02 7.66 12.92
CA GLU A 100 -19.74 8.89 13.23
C GLU A 100 -21.19 8.62 13.65
N GLU A 101 -21.38 7.81 14.69
CA GLU A 101 -22.59 7.89 15.53
C GLU A 101 -22.18 7.75 17.00
N GLY A 102 -22.53 8.76 17.80
CA GLY A 102 -22.19 8.90 19.23
C GLY A 102 -22.88 7.92 20.17
#